data_AF-A0A1D2A7U1-F1
#
_entry.id   AF-A0A1D2A7U1-F1
#
_cell.length_a   1.000
_cell.length_b   1.000
_cell.length_c   1.000
_cell.angle_alpha   90.00
_cell.angle_beta   90.00
_cell.angle_gamma   90.00
#
_symmetry.space_group_name_H-M   'P 1'
#
loop_
_entity.id
_entity.type
_entity.pdbx_description
1 polymer ?
#
loop_
_entity_poly.entity_id
_entity_poly.type
_entity_poly.pdbx_seq_one_letter_code
_entity_poly.pdbx_strand_id
1 'polypeptide(L)'
;RLPPDEKIMMQQLRHLSHTHHHHIYLCAADSEAEGFVEGASNIEGRPHIFPMPEQPLETLKTMHVLLGALVEDLHQLCVEEQRPNADAGRSYSVLNQDPKDWVFEDDKPCSGERLLLLYDRWRKLAKAFYSEKKSQFDISKVPDIYDAAKYDAIHNATIMGPKIKDVYLTAKVLADAAIPNEYGIEPEGRLRISTAICSQLLGKLLADMAYMREESLATAGHAGSGDSLEYEVPLGAEPEPMGGSPHAERDGEEDGDDSSLHRLCPSYATDINSPLRHVRTRIYFTSESHMHALMNIVRYAHLGTGSNGEALSSVLSSEGQEVLASTRELDYMTHWVFRMFENKSLPLNDPRRFRVQILFSPGAAHNPLEVVPIQMNHTLPVRARVPVHSKEDPTEGKGGVPLAQLESTLKPYAKPFKRQSEPYSMRATELNSQTSELDYWM
;
A
#
# COMPACT_ATOMS: atom_id res chain seq x y z
N ARG A 1 30.96 -24.10 8.97
CA ARG A 1 30.45 -24.66 7.70
C ARG A 1 28.93 -24.71 7.86
N LEU A 2 28.18 -23.89 7.14
CA LEU A 2 26.71 -23.92 7.18
C LEU A 2 26.21 -25.30 6.73
N PRO A 3 25.09 -25.80 7.27
CA PRO A 3 24.33 -26.82 6.57
C PRO A 3 23.82 -26.24 5.23
N PRO A 4 23.69 -27.05 4.16
CA PRO A 4 23.50 -26.56 2.80
C PRO A 4 22.18 -25.78 2.58
N ASP A 5 21.18 -26.05 3.40
CA ASP A 5 19.79 -25.58 3.38
C ASP A 5 19.63 -24.09 3.72
N GLU A 6 20.25 -23.58 4.79
CA GLU A 6 20.07 -22.21 5.26
C GLU A 6 20.85 -21.17 4.45
N LYS A 7 21.91 -21.61 3.75
CA LYS A 7 22.72 -20.72 2.89
C LYS A 7 21.89 -20.04 1.81
N ILE A 8 20.88 -20.75 1.31
CA ILE A 8 20.30 -20.45 0.02
C ILE A 8 19.07 -19.52 0.15
N MET A 9 18.29 -19.63 1.23
CA MET A 9 17.21 -18.67 1.55
C MET A 9 17.77 -17.26 1.82
N MET A 10 18.86 -17.16 2.57
CA MET A 10 19.55 -15.89 2.84
C MET A 10 20.15 -15.25 1.59
N GLN A 11 20.61 -16.08 0.64
CA GLN A 11 21.13 -15.60 -0.64
C GLN A 11 20.00 -15.05 -1.53
N GLN A 12 18.81 -15.65 -1.46
CA GLN A 12 17.61 -15.16 -2.14
C GLN A 12 17.09 -13.84 -1.54
N LEU A 13 16.94 -13.73 -0.22
CA LEU A 13 16.46 -12.48 0.41
C LEU A 13 17.37 -11.30 0.11
N ARG A 14 18.70 -11.50 0.11
CA ARG A 14 19.66 -10.46 -0.28
C ARG A 14 19.51 -10.08 -1.76
N HIS A 15 19.22 -11.03 -2.64
CA HIS A 15 19.02 -10.73 -4.06
C HIS A 15 17.68 -10.04 -4.34
N LEU A 16 16.59 -10.49 -3.70
CA LEU A 16 15.28 -9.82 -3.73
C LEU A 16 15.42 -8.34 -3.33
N SER A 17 16.24 -8.04 -2.33
CA SER A 17 16.53 -6.64 -1.92
C SER A 17 17.41 -5.84 -2.90
N HIS A 18 18.08 -6.48 -3.87
CA HIS A 18 19.04 -5.84 -4.77
C HIS A 18 18.63 -5.80 -6.24
N THR A 19 17.61 -6.55 -6.66
CA THR A 19 17.14 -6.59 -8.06
C THR A 19 15.62 -6.44 -8.15
N HIS A 20 15.14 -5.42 -8.86
CA HIS A 20 13.82 -5.48 -9.48
C HIS A 20 13.87 -6.53 -10.59
N HIS A 21 13.27 -7.69 -10.33
CA HIS A 21 13.12 -8.85 -11.22
C HIS A 21 14.43 -9.58 -11.60
N HIS A 22 14.83 -10.56 -10.78
CA HIS A 22 15.45 -11.80 -11.28
C HIS A 22 15.18 -12.96 -10.31
N HIS A 23 14.59 -14.05 -10.84
CA HIS A 23 14.28 -15.28 -10.11
C HIS A 23 15.57 -15.92 -9.57
N ILE A 24 15.62 -16.15 -8.26
CA ILE A 24 16.64 -16.98 -7.61
C ILE A 24 15.97 -18.13 -6.86
N TYR A 25 16.74 -19.18 -6.69
CA TYR A 25 16.37 -20.58 -6.75
C TYR A 25 17.06 -21.30 -5.54
N LEU A 26 16.28 -22.02 -4.71
CA LEU A 26 16.68 -22.71 -3.47
C LEU A 26 16.87 -24.24 -3.63
N CYS A 27 18.08 -24.80 -3.80
CA CYS A 27 18.24 -26.26 -3.98
C CYS A 27 17.99 -27.03 -2.68
N ALA A 28 17.05 -27.97 -2.70
CA ALA A 28 16.90 -29.07 -1.76
C ALA A 28 18.02 -30.08 -2.01
N ALA A 29 19.00 -30.10 -1.11
CA ALA A 29 19.93 -31.20 -1.00
C ALA A 29 19.50 -32.05 0.19
N ASP A 30 19.32 -33.35 -0.05
CA ASP A 30 19.19 -34.35 1.03
C ASP A 30 20.53 -34.42 1.77
N SER A 31 20.56 -33.96 3.02
CA SER A 31 21.63 -34.32 3.95
C SER A 31 21.06 -34.68 5.30
N GLU A 32 21.12 -35.96 5.63
CA GLU A 32 21.03 -36.46 7.00
C GLU A 32 22.20 -35.87 7.80
N ALA A 33 21.92 -35.01 8.77
CA ALA A 33 22.88 -34.58 9.77
C ALA A 33 22.17 -34.34 11.10
N GLU A 34 22.44 -35.23 12.06
CA GLU A 34 22.08 -35.09 13.46
C GLU A 34 22.76 -33.86 14.07
N GLY A 35 21.99 -33.01 14.77
CA GLY A 35 22.51 -31.89 15.53
C GLY A 35 21.50 -30.74 15.59
N PHE A 36 20.80 -30.64 16.71
CA PHE A 36 19.93 -29.53 17.07
C PHE A 36 20.74 -28.21 17.04
N VAL A 37 20.32 -27.22 16.24
CA VAL A 37 20.85 -25.85 16.26
C VAL A 37 19.68 -24.92 16.58
N GLU A 38 19.80 -24.13 17.65
CA GLU A 38 18.84 -23.08 18.01
C GLU A 38 18.84 -21.97 16.96
N GLY A 39 17.79 -21.97 16.12
CA GLY A 39 17.32 -20.84 15.30
C GLY A 39 18.20 -20.43 14.11
N ALA A 40 17.59 -20.34 12.92
CA ALA A 40 18.20 -19.89 11.66
C ALA A 40 18.67 -18.41 11.60
N SER A 41 18.92 -17.79 12.76
CA SER A 41 19.23 -16.37 12.89
C SER A 41 20.49 -16.06 13.72
N ASN A 42 21.10 -17.06 14.36
CA ASN A 42 22.29 -16.91 15.22
C ASN A 42 23.59 -17.46 14.59
N ILE A 43 23.84 -17.15 13.31
CA ILE A 43 25.11 -17.47 12.67
C ILE A 43 26.11 -16.33 12.92
N GLU A 44 27.18 -16.63 13.65
CA GLU A 44 28.26 -15.68 13.96
C GLU A 44 28.81 -15.02 12.66
N GLY A 45 28.70 -13.69 12.57
CA GLY A 45 29.13 -12.91 11.41
C GLY A 45 28.07 -12.67 10.32
N ARG A 46 26.82 -13.14 10.47
CA ARG A 46 25.69 -12.74 9.61
C ARG A 46 24.70 -11.82 10.33
N PRO A 47 24.03 -10.89 9.63
CA PRO A 47 22.94 -10.12 10.20
C PRO A 47 21.81 -11.07 10.58
N HIS A 48 21.37 -11.02 11.83
CA HIS A 48 20.18 -11.71 12.31
C HIS A 48 18.95 -11.09 11.64
N ILE A 49 18.27 -11.84 10.76
CA ILE A 49 17.05 -11.37 10.09
C ILE A 49 15.84 -11.80 10.92
N PHE A 50 15.30 -10.89 11.71
CA PHE A 50 14.01 -11.10 12.37
C PHE A 50 12.88 -10.60 11.45
N PRO A 51 11.76 -11.33 11.28
CA PRO A 51 11.34 -12.56 11.99
C PRO A 51 11.50 -13.84 11.16
N MET A 52 12.72 -14.25 10.79
CA MET A 52 12.95 -15.53 10.10
C MET A 52 12.39 -16.71 10.94
N PRO A 53 11.72 -17.71 10.32
CA PRO A 53 11.29 -18.91 11.03
C PRO A 53 12.47 -19.69 11.63
N GLU A 54 12.24 -20.43 12.71
CA GLU A 54 13.30 -21.25 13.34
C GLU A 54 13.81 -22.35 12.41
N GLN A 55 12.92 -22.97 11.63
CA GLN A 55 13.22 -24.02 10.67
C GLN A 55 12.71 -23.65 9.26
N PRO A 56 13.37 -22.72 8.54
CA PRO A 56 12.84 -22.20 7.29
C PRO A 56 12.67 -23.26 6.20
N LEU A 57 13.65 -24.17 6.04
CA LEU A 57 13.56 -25.22 5.02
C LEU A 57 12.42 -26.22 5.31
N GLU A 58 12.29 -26.67 6.56
CA GLU A 58 11.21 -27.58 6.94
C GLU A 58 9.83 -26.91 6.78
N THR A 59 9.75 -25.60 7.05
CA THR A 59 8.53 -24.82 6.79
C THR A 59 8.21 -24.78 5.28
N LEU A 60 9.20 -24.60 4.40
CA LEU A 60 9.03 -24.63 2.94
C LEU A 60 8.60 -26.04 2.45
N LYS A 61 9.19 -27.11 2.98
CA LYS A 61 8.80 -28.49 2.67
C LYS A 61 7.37 -28.76 3.10
N THR A 62 7.01 -28.36 4.32
CA THR A 62 5.65 -28.47 4.86
C THR A 62 4.65 -27.75 3.96
N MET A 63 4.97 -26.51 3.56
CA MET A 63 4.16 -25.74 2.61
C MET A 63 3.95 -26.50 1.29
N HIS A 64 5.01 -27.06 0.71
CA HIS A 64 4.91 -27.80 -0.55
C HIS A 64 4.02 -29.04 -0.46
N VAL A 65 4.12 -29.81 0.64
CA VAL A 65 3.25 -30.96 0.89
C VAL A 65 1.78 -30.53 1.02
N LEU A 66 1.52 -29.45 1.77
CA LEU A 66 0.17 -28.92 1.96
C LEU A 66 -0.43 -28.42 0.65
N LEU A 67 0.34 -27.70 -0.17
CA LEU A 67 -0.09 -27.25 -1.49
C LEU A 67 -0.43 -28.42 -2.41
N GLY A 68 0.40 -29.47 -2.43
CA GLY A 68 0.13 -30.67 -3.23
C GLY A 68 -1.18 -31.35 -2.82
N ALA A 69 -1.40 -31.51 -1.51
CA ALA A 69 -2.64 -32.09 -0.98
C ALA A 69 -3.88 -31.22 -1.30
N LEU A 70 -3.77 -29.90 -1.18
CA LEU A 70 -4.87 -28.97 -1.51
C LEU A 70 -5.24 -29.05 -3.00
N VAL A 71 -4.24 -29.12 -3.88
CA VAL A 71 -4.45 -29.21 -5.33
C VAL A 71 -5.14 -30.52 -5.72
N GLU A 72 -4.81 -31.63 -5.06
CA GLU A 72 -5.46 -32.92 -5.31
C GLU A 72 -6.94 -32.91 -4.88
N ASP A 73 -7.24 -32.35 -3.70
CA ASP A 73 -8.63 -32.20 -3.25
C ASP A 73 -9.46 -31.36 -4.22
N LEU A 74 -8.92 -30.22 -4.69
CA LEU A 74 -9.58 -29.36 -5.68
C LEU A 74 -9.78 -30.05 -7.02
N HIS A 75 -8.82 -30.88 -7.45
CA HIS A 75 -8.94 -31.69 -8.65
C HIS A 75 -10.09 -32.69 -8.53
N GLN A 76 -10.19 -33.38 -7.40
CA GLN A 76 -11.25 -34.35 -7.13
C GLN A 76 -12.63 -33.66 -7.12
N LEU A 77 -12.75 -32.47 -6.51
CA LEU A 77 -13.97 -31.67 -6.56
C LEU A 77 -14.37 -31.30 -8.01
N CYS A 78 -13.41 -30.90 -8.85
CA CYS A 78 -13.67 -30.62 -10.27
C CYS A 78 -14.22 -31.85 -11.02
N VAL A 79 -13.68 -33.04 -10.73
CA VAL A 79 -14.12 -34.30 -11.35
C VAL A 79 -15.54 -34.67 -10.91
N GLU A 80 -15.90 -34.38 -9.67
CA GLU A 80 -17.24 -34.63 -9.12
C GLU A 80 -18.28 -33.68 -9.71
N GLU A 81 -17.96 -32.40 -9.88
CA GLU A 81 -18.84 -31.39 -10.49
C GLU A 81 -19.17 -31.71 -11.97
N GLN A 82 -18.23 -32.28 -12.72
CA GLN A 82 -18.43 -32.66 -14.13
C GLN A 82 -19.35 -33.88 -14.32
N ARG A 83 -19.72 -34.59 -13.25
CA ARG A 83 -20.77 -35.62 -13.32
C ARG A 83 -22.11 -34.91 -13.44
N PRO A 84 -23.00 -35.32 -14.37
CA PRO A 84 -24.15 -34.50 -14.75
C PRO A 84 -25.11 -34.29 -13.57
N ASN A 85 -25.07 -33.09 -12.98
CA ASN A 85 -26.15 -32.55 -12.17
C ASN A 85 -27.06 -31.72 -13.09
N ALA A 86 -28.35 -32.04 -13.09
CA ALA A 86 -29.32 -31.68 -14.12
C ALA A 86 -29.75 -30.20 -14.18
N ASP A 87 -28.97 -29.26 -13.64
CA ASP A 87 -29.46 -27.89 -13.41
C ASP A 87 -28.41 -26.78 -13.57
N ALA A 88 -27.61 -26.82 -14.65
CA ALA A 88 -26.63 -25.76 -14.95
C ALA A 88 -27.27 -24.59 -15.73
N GLY A 89 -28.12 -23.82 -15.04
CA GLY A 89 -28.82 -22.68 -15.61
C GLY A 89 -28.53 -21.36 -14.90
N ARG A 90 -27.38 -20.73 -15.19
CA ARG A 90 -27.14 -19.26 -15.34
C ARG A 90 -25.67 -18.92 -15.04
N SER A 91 -25.04 -18.25 -16.00
CA SER A 91 -23.71 -17.64 -15.88
C SER A 91 -23.88 -16.14 -15.92
N TYR A 92 -23.94 -15.49 -14.76
CA TYR A 92 -23.81 -14.04 -14.67
C TYR A 92 -22.54 -13.72 -13.87
N SER A 93 -21.70 -12.84 -14.41
CA SER A 93 -20.50 -12.34 -13.73
C SER A 93 -20.90 -11.45 -12.56
N VAL A 94 -20.45 -11.78 -11.35
CA VAL A 94 -20.72 -11.02 -10.10
C VAL A 94 -20.21 -9.58 -10.18
N LEU A 95 -19.22 -9.30 -11.02
CA LEU A 95 -18.66 -7.97 -11.23
C LEU A 95 -19.67 -6.95 -11.79
N ASN A 96 -20.78 -7.41 -12.38
CA ASN A 96 -21.83 -6.55 -12.95
C ASN A 96 -23.11 -6.51 -12.11
N GLN A 97 -23.14 -7.17 -10.94
CA GLN A 97 -24.29 -7.15 -10.03
C GLN A 97 -24.13 -6.06 -8.97
N ASP A 98 -25.25 -5.43 -8.60
CA ASP A 98 -25.30 -4.56 -7.42
C ASP A 98 -24.93 -5.39 -6.18
N PRO A 99 -24.04 -4.91 -5.29
CA PRO A 99 -23.66 -5.63 -4.07
C PRO A 99 -24.84 -6.07 -3.19
N LYS A 100 -26.01 -5.43 -3.31
CA LYS A 100 -27.23 -5.82 -2.58
C LYS A 100 -27.89 -7.09 -3.12
N ASP A 101 -27.61 -7.44 -4.36
CA ASP A 101 -28.17 -8.61 -5.04
C ASP A 101 -27.23 -9.83 -4.94
N TRP A 102 -26.09 -9.69 -4.25
CA TRP A 102 -25.16 -10.79 -4.04
C TRP A 102 -25.77 -11.82 -3.09
N VAL A 103 -26.03 -13.01 -3.64
CA VAL A 103 -26.41 -14.18 -2.86
C VAL A 103 -25.17 -15.06 -2.71
N PHE A 104 -24.78 -15.32 -1.47
CA PHE A 104 -23.71 -16.27 -1.17
C PHE A 104 -24.28 -17.68 -1.27
N GLU A 105 -23.62 -18.50 -2.09
CA GLU A 105 -23.94 -19.92 -2.26
C GLU A 105 -22.77 -20.71 -1.64
N ASP A 106 -23.01 -21.37 -0.51
CA ASP A 106 -21.96 -22.05 0.28
C ASP A 106 -21.23 -23.16 -0.50
N ASP A 107 -21.85 -23.65 -1.57
CA ASP A 107 -21.40 -24.71 -2.46
C ASP A 107 -20.68 -24.20 -3.72
N LYS A 108 -20.53 -22.88 -3.91
CA LYS A 108 -19.84 -22.31 -5.08
C LYS A 108 -18.75 -21.33 -4.69
N PRO A 109 -17.62 -21.32 -5.42
CA PRO A 109 -16.55 -20.37 -5.14
C PRO A 109 -17.05 -18.93 -5.20
N CYS A 110 -16.56 -18.11 -4.27
CA CYS A 110 -16.94 -16.71 -4.12
C CYS A 110 -16.74 -15.93 -5.43
N SER A 111 -17.56 -14.90 -5.64
CA SER A 111 -17.52 -14.04 -6.84
C SER A 111 -17.87 -14.76 -8.15
N GLY A 112 -18.47 -15.95 -8.08
CA GLY A 112 -18.88 -16.73 -9.26
C GLY A 112 -17.70 -17.36 -10.01
N GLU A 113 -16.55 -17.51 -9.34
CA GLU A 113 -15.41 -18.24 -9.89
C GLU A 113 -15.79 -19.70 -10.15
N ARG A 114 -15.41 -20.26 -11.31
CA ARG A 114 -15.63 -21.68 -11.59
C ARG A 114 -14.62 -22.51 -10.80
N LEU A 115 -15.04 -23.67 -10.29
CA LEU A 115 -14.19 -24.59 -9.54
C LEU A 115 -12.89 -24.96 -10.29
N LEU A 116 -12.98 -25.10 -11.63
CA LEU A 116 -11.80 -25.33 -12.49
C LEU A 116 -10.78 -24.18 -12.45
N LEU A 117 -11.22 -22.93 -12.32
CA LEU A 117 -10.34 -21.76 -12.21
C LEU A 117 -9.66 -21.72 -10.83
N LEU A 118 -10.42 -22.03 -9.77
CA LEU A 118 -9.89 -22.19 -8.42
C LEU A 118 -8.78 -23.26 -8.38
N TYR A 119 -9.05 -24.44 -8.95
CA TYR A 119 -8.06 -25.51 -9.10
C TYR A 119 -6.82 -25.07 -9.90
N ASP A 120 -7.01 -24.47 -11.08
CA ASP A 120 -5.89 -24.09 -11.94
C ASP A 120 -4.99 -23.03 -11.29
N ARG A 121 -5.57 -22.07 -10.54
CA ARG A 121 -4.82 -21.09 -9.75
C ARG A 121 -3.91 -21.77 -8.73
N TRP A 122 -4.45 -22.64 -7.88
CA TRP A 122 -3.68 -23.35 -6.86
C TRP A 122 -2.63 -24.29 -7.44
N ARG A 123 -2.95 -24.99 -8.54
CA ARG A 123 -2.01 -25.83 -9.27
C ARG A 123 -0.83 -25.02 -9.82
N LYS A 124 -1.10 -23.85 -10.41
CA LYS A 124 -0.05 -22.95 -10.92
C LYS A 124 0.84 -22.43 -9.79
N LEU A 125 0.27 -22.03 -8.65
CA LEU A 125 1.03 -21.59 -7.48
C LEU A 125 1.92 -22.72 -6.93
N ALA A 126 1.37 -23.92 -6.74
CA ALA A 126 2.13 -25.07 -6.26
C ALA A 126 3.32 -25.42 -7.19
N LYS A 127 3.08 -25.41 -8.50
CA LYS A 127 4.12 -25.69 -9.51
C LYS A 127 5.17 -24.58 -9.61
N ALA A 128 4.78 -23.32 -9.38
CA ALA A 128 5.71 -22.19 -9.38
C ALA A 128 6.59 -22.18 -8.12
N PHE A 129 6.04 -22.62 -6.99
CA PHE A 129 6.73 -22.63 -5.70
C PHE A 129 7.86 -23.64 -5.60
N TYR A 130 7.71 -24.83 -6.21
CA TYR A 130 8.75 -25.87 -6.18
C TYR A 130 9.02 -26.46 -7.57
N SER A 131 10.30 -26.45 -7.96
CA SER A 131 10.79 -27.06 -9.19
C SER A 131 11.35 -28.45 -8.90
N GLU A 132 10.62 -29.50 -9.27
CA GLU A 132 11.10 -30.88 -9.16
C GLU A 132 12.40 -31.12 -9.96
N LYS A 133 12.50 -30.52 -11.16
CA LYS A 133 13.67 -30.67 -12.04
C LYS A 133 14.96 -30.15 -11.41
N LYS A 134 14.86 -29.11 -10.59
CA LYS A 134 15.99 -28.47 -9.91
C LYS A 134 16.05 -28.84 -8.43
N SER A 135 15.10 -29.67 -7.97
CA SER A 135 14.77 -29.93 -6.57
C SER A 135 14.79 -28.64 -5.75
N GLN A 136 13.91 -27.67 -6.05
CA GLN A 136 14.19 -26.31 -5.60
C GLN A 136 13.01 -25.37 -5.39
N PHE A 137 13.03 -24.61 -4.29
CA PHE A 137 12.00 -23.63 -3.94
C PHE A 137 12.23 -22.25 -4.58
N ASP A 138 11.13 -21.57 -4.92
CA ASP A 138 11.09 -20.15 -5.30
C ASP A 138 10.35 -19.34 -4.23
N ILE A 139 11.10 -18.66 -3.35
CA ILE A 139 10.54 -17.87 -2.24
C ILE A 139 9.76 -16.65 -2.74
N SER A 140 10.02 -16.17 -3.96
CA SER A 140 9.25 -15.05 -4.53
C SER A 140 7.77 -15.39 -4.72
N LYS A 141 7.38 -16.65 -4.56
CA LYS A 141 5.99 -17.13 -4.60
C LYS A 141 5.30 -17.19 -3.25
N VAL A 142 6.02 -16.96 -2.16
CA VAL A 142 5.44 -16.92 -0.81
C VAL A 142 4.37 -15.82 -0.67
N PRO A 143 4.57 -14.57 -1.13
CA PRO A 143 3.53 -13.54 -1.06
C PRO A 143 2.28 -13.95 -1.85
N ASP A 144 2.46 -14.41 -3.11
CA ASP A 144 1.35 -14.85 -3.97
C ASP A 144 0.53 -15.99 -3.31
N ILE A 145 1.21 -16.97 -2.70
CA ILE A 145 0.57 -18.08 -1.97
C ILE A 145 -0.16 -17.58 -0.73
N TYR A 146 0.46 -16.66 0.02
CA TYR A 146 -0.12 -16.10 1.23
C TYR A 146 -1.41 -15.33 0.94
N ASP A 147 -1.40 -14.45 -0.06
CA ASP A 147 -2.57 -13.67 -0.44
C ASP A 147 -3.71 -14.57 -0.94
N ALA A 148 -3.38 -15.56 -1.77
CA ALA A 148 -4.32 -16.58 -2.22
C ALA A 148 -4.91 -17.36 -1.04
N ALA A 149 -4.07 -17.83 -0.12
CA ALA A 149 -4.50 -18.59 1.04
C ALA A 149 -5.40 -17.77 1.97
N LYS A 150 -5.06 -16.51 2.18
CA LYS A 150 -5.84 -15.59 3.01
C LYS A 150 -7.20 -15.31 2.38
N TYR A 151 -7.24 -14.99 1.08
CA TYR A 151 -8.49 -14.80 0.35
C TYR A 151 -9.37 -16.05 0.48
N ASP A 152 -8.84 -17.22 0.17
CA ASP A 152 -9.61 -18.45 0.18
C ASP A 152 -10.03 -18.90 1.61
N ALA A 153 -9.24 -18.59 2.63
CA ALA A 153 -9.62 -18.81 4.02
C ALA A 153 -10.81 -17.91 4.46
N ILE A 154 -10.96 -16.72 3.86
CA ILE A 154 -12.10 -15.81 4.11
C ILE A 154 -13.30 -16.21 3.26
N HIS A 155 -13.06 -16.57 2.00
CA HIS A 155 -14.10 -16.62 0.97
C HIS A 155 -14.57 -18.03 0.61
N ASN A 156 -13.67 -19.02 0.65
CA ASN A 156 -13.88 -20.35 0.08
C ASN A 156 -13.63 -21.48 1.08
N ALA A 157 -13.54 -21.18 2.38
CA ALA A 157 -13.20 -22.16 3.42
C ALA A 157 -14.19 -23.33 3.52
N THR A 158 -15.48 -23.10 3.22
CA THR A 158 -16.50 -24.16 3.19
C THR A 158 -16.22 -25.20 2.11
N ILE A 159 -15.72 -24.76 0.95
CA ILE A 159 -15.42 -25.60 -0.22
C ILE A 159 -14.08 -26.30 -0.04
N MET A 160 -13.07 -25.57 0.42
CA MET A 160 -11.69 -26.04 0.52
C MET A 160 -11.39 -26.80 1.81
N GLY A 161 -12.35 -26.83 2.74
CA GLY A 161 -12.28 -27.62 3.96
C GLY A 161 -11.15 -27.19 4.91
N PRO A 162 -10.66 -28.09 5.78
CA PRO A 162 -9.65 -27.74 6.77
C PRO A 162 -8.26 -27.46 6.18
N LYS A 163 -7.94 -27.96 4.97
CA LYS A 163 -6.59 -27.84 4.40
C LYS A 163 -6.19 -26.40 4.07
N ILE A 164 -7.14 -25.55 3.66
CA ILE A 164 -6.84 -24.14 3.39
C ILE A 164 -6.34 -23.42 4.64
N LYS A 165 -6.83 -23.82 5.82
CA LYS A 165 -6.38 -23.31 7.11
C LYS A 165 -4.89 -23.59 7.33
N ASP A 166 -4.47 -24.83 7.10
CA ASP A 166 -3.09 -25.27 7.31
C ASP A 166 -2.14 -24.61 6.31
N VAL A 167 -2.57 -24.46 5.06
CA VAL A 167 -1.84 -23.70 4.03
C VAL A 167 -1.70 -22.24 4.47
N TYR A 168 -2.78 -21.58 4.89
CA TYR A 168 -2.74 -20.19 5.35
C TYR A 168 -1.77 -20.00 6.53
N LEU A 169 -1.87 -20.83 7.58
CA LEU A 169 -1.02 -20.72 8.77
C LEU A 169 0.46 -20.90 8.42
N THR A 170 0.78 -21.88 7.57
CA THR A 170 2.15 -22.11 7.11
C THR A 170 2.64 -20.96 6.22
N ALA A 171 1.77 -20.41 5.37
CA ALA A 171 2.10 -19.31 4.46
C ALA A 171 2.39 -18.05 5.25
N LYS A 172 1.59 -17.77 6.29
CA LYS A 172 1.76 -16.61 7.16
C LYS A 172 3.14 -16.57 7.81
N VAL A 173 3.62 -17.73 8.30
CA VAL A 173 4.96 -17.83 8.92
C VAL A 173 6.07 -17.47 7.92
N LEU A 174 5.97 -17.96 6.69
CA LEU A 174 6.93 -17.63 5.63
C LEU A 174 6.79 -16.17 5.16
N ALA A 175 5.57 -15.68 4.99
CA ALA A 175 5.25 -14.35 4.49
C ALA A 175 5.71 -13.25 5.45
N ASP A 176 5.55 -13.46 6.76
CA ASP A 176 6.05 -12.55 7.80
C ASP A 176 7.56 -12.30 7.72
N ALA A 177 8.30 -13.24 7.16
CA ALA A 177 9.72 -13.09 6.87
C ALA A 177 9.97 -12.60 5.44
N ALA A 178 9.30 -13.16 4.42
CA ALA A 178 9.56 -12.84 3.02
C ALA A 178 9.20 -11.39 2.68
N ILE A 179 7.94 -11.00 2.90
CA ILE A 179 7.38 -9.72 2.43
C ILE A 179 8.16 -8.52 2.99
N PRO A 180 8.40 -8.39 4.31
CA PRO A 180 9.09 -7.22 4.83
C PRO A 180 10.57 -7.13 4.40
N ASN A 181 11.18 -8.25 3.99
CA ASN A 181 12.59 -8.31 3.59
C ASN A 181 12.80 -8.14 2.07
N GLU A 182 11.74 -8.27 1.25
CA GLU A 182 11.77 -7.83 -0.15
C GLU A 182 12.11 -6.33 -0.28
N TYR A 183 11.66 -5.53 0.70
CA TYR A 183 11.93 -4.10 0.78
C TYR A 183 13.25 -3.76 1.50
N GLY A 184 14.14 -4.73 1.68
CA GLY A 184 15.44 -4.56 2.32
C GLY A 184 15.57 -5.29 3.64
N ILE A 185 16.80 -5.68 3.97
CA ILE A 185 17.11 -6.40 5.21
C ILE A 185 17.58 -5.41 6.27
N GLU A 186 18.67 -4.69 5.99
CA GLU A 186 19.28 -3.71 6.89
C GLU A 186 18.60 -2.33 6.79
N PRO A 187 18.56 -1.52 7.86
CA PRO A 187 17.90 -0.21 7.87
C PRO A 187 18.30 0.72 6.72
N GLU A 188 19.60 0.83 6.42
CA GLU A 188 20.11 1.67 5.32
C GLU A 188 19.70 1.12 3.94
N GLY A 189 19.72 -0.21 3.78
CA GLY A 189 19.25 -0.88 2.57
C GLY A 189 17.76 -0.64 2.36
N ARG A 190 16.96 -0.78 3.41
CA ARG A 190 15.51 -0.51 3.41
C ARG A 190 15.22 0.92 2.98
N LEU A 191 15.92 1.88 3.55
CA LEU A 191 15.76 3.29 3.22
C LEU A 191 16.08 3.59 1.74
N ARG A 192 17.15 3.01 1.21
CA ARG A 192 17.58 3.18 -0.19
C ARG A 192 16.57 2.63 -1.19
N ILE A 193 16.14 1.38 -1.01
CA ILE A 193 15.14 0.71 -1.87
C ILE A 193 13.83 1.50 -1.83
N SER A 194 13.41 1.89 -0.63
CA SER A 194 12.15 2.61 -0.42
C SER A 194 12.17 4.00 -1.05
N THR A 195 13.31 4.69 -1.02
CA THR A 195 13.49 5.99 -1.71
C THR A 195 13.32 5.83 -3.22
N ALA A 196 13.84 4.75 -3.81
CA ALA A 196 13.68 4.49 -5.23
C ALA A 196 12.20 4.31 -5.62
N ILE A 197 11.42 3.62 -4.79
CA ILE A 197 9.99 3.34 -5.02
C ILE A 197 9.12 4.58 -4.76
N CYS A 198 9.28 5.24 -3.60
CA CYS A 198 8.29 6.18 -3.07
C CYS A 198 8.67 7.67 -3.22
N SER A 199 9.85 8.00 -3.77
CA SER A 199 10.34 9.40 -3.81
C SER A 199 9.41 10.39 -4.51
N GLN A 200 8.67 9.97 -5.55
CA GLN A 200 7.70 10.84 -6.25
C GLN A 200 6.46 11.12 -5.40
N LEU A 201 5.85 10.08 -4.81
CA LEU A 201 4.70 10.22 -3.92
C LEU A 201 5.07 11.08 -2.70
N LEU A 202 6.26 10.87 -2.13
CA LEU A 202 6.76 11.65 -1.02
C LEU A 202 6.96 13.13 -1.41
N GLY A 203 7.52 13.39 -2.58
CA GLY A 203 7.65 14.74 -3.14
C GLY A 203 6.31 15.44 -3.30
N LYS A 204 5.31 14.74 -3.82
CA LYS A 204 3.94 15.26 -3.97
C LYS A 204 3.30 15.56 -2.60
N LEU A 205 3.43 14.66 -1.63
CA LEU A 205 2.92 14.85 -0.27
C LEU A 205 3.53 16.10 0.40
N LEU A 206 4.86 16.25 0.33
CA LEU A 206 5.56 17.42 0.89
C LEU A 206 5.16 18.72 0.18
N ALA A 207 5.07 18.70 -1.15
CA ALA A 207 4.64 19.87 -1.94
C ALA A 207 3.20 20.29 -1.60
N ASP A 208 2.29 19.32 -1.42
CA ASP A 208 0.91 19.62 -1.05
C ASP A 208 0.81 20.22 0.36
N MET A 209 1.62 19.76 1.33
CA MET A 209 1.67 20.38 2.66
C MET A 209 2.28 21.80 2.62
N ALA A 210 3.36 21.99 1.84
CA ALA A 210 3.96 23.31 1.64
C ALA A 210 2.98 24.31 1.04
N TYR A 211 2.21 23.89 0.03
CA TYR A 211 1.16 24.71 -0.57
C TYR A 211 0.07 25.09 0.46
N MET A 212 -0.41 24.12 1.26
CA MET A 212 -1.40 24.40 2.30
C MET A 212 -0.88 25.39 3.36
N ARG A 213 0.43 25.36 3.67
CA ARG A 213 1.07 26.36 4.54
C ARG A 213 1.07 27.73 3.89
N GLU A 214 1.57 27.84 2.66
CA GLU A 214 1.70 29.10 1.91
C GLU A 214 0.34 29.78 1.73
N GLU A 215 -0.68 29.01 1.35
CA GLU A 215 -2.05 29.49 1.19
C GLU A 215 -2.65 30.03 2.51
N SER A 216 -2.40 29.35 3.63
CA SER A 216 -2.88 29.83 4.94
C SER A 216 -2.19 31.13 5.35
N LEU A 217 -0.87 31.23 5.14
CA LEU A 217 -0.09 32.44 5.40
C LEU A 217 -0.55 33.62 4.53
N ALA A 218 -0.83 33.37 3.25
CA ALA A 218 -1.35 34.38 2.33
C ALA A 218 -2.69 34.93 2.81
N THR A 219 -3.63 34.06 3.20
CA THR A 219 -4.95 34.48 3.69
C THR A 219 -4.86 35.22 5.04
N ALA A 220 -3.94 34.80 5.92
CA ALA A 220 -3.68 35.49 7.18
C ALA A 220 -3.06 36.88 7.00
N GLY A 221 -2.21 37.06 5.98
CA GLY A 221 -1.63 38.36 5.62
C GLY A 221 -2.66 39.38 5.12
N HIS A 222 -3.70 38.93 4.43
CA HIS A 222 -4.80 39.80 3.95
C HIS A 222 -5.82 40.13 5.04
N ALA A 223 -5.92 39.34 6.12
CA ALA A 223 -6.79 39.64 7.26
C ALA A 223 -6.32 40.85 8.09
N GLY A 224 -5.10 41.37 7.84
CA GLY A 224 -4.56 42.58 8.47
C GLY A 224 -4.96 43.89 7.78
N SER A 225 -5.48 43.84 6.55
CA SER A 225 -6.16 44.97 5.91
C SER A 225 -7.65 44.81 6.14
N GLY A 226 -8.21 45.58 7.07
CA GLY A 226 -9.63 45.55 7.41
C GLY A 226 -10.54 46.02 6.29
N ASP A 227 -10.65 45.22 5.23
CA ASP A 227 -11.70 45.35 4.24
C ASP A 227 -12.43 44.01 4.15
N SER A 228 -13.61 43.97 4.76
CA SER A 228 -14.51 42.84 4.61
C SER A 228 -15.02 42.87 3.18
N LEU A 229 -14.53 41.98 2.33
CA LEU A 229 -15.18 41.72 1.04
C LEU A 229 -16.52 41.02 1.31
N GLU A 230 -17.53 41.82 1.63
CA GLU A 230 -18.92 41.48 1.43
C GLU A 230 -19.11 41.29 -0.08
N TYR A 231 -19.15 40.04 -0.53
CA TYR A 231 -19.73 39.74 -1.84
C TYR A 231 -21.24 39.91 -1.69
N GLU A 232 -21.75 41.10 -2.01
CA GLU A 232 -23.17 41.26 -2.33
C GLU A 232 -23.49 40.35 -3.53
N VAL A 233 -24.36 39.38 -3.31
CA VAL A 233 -25.00 38.59 -4.37
C VAL A 233 -26.23 39.37 -4.80
N PRO A 234 -26.29 39.95 -6.01
CA PRO A 234 -27.52 40.57 -6.48
C PRO A 234 -28.54 39.46 -6.77
N LEU A 235 -29.51 39.30 -5.89
CA LEU A 235 -30.72 38.51 -6.09
C LEU A 235 -31.69 39.32 -6.96
N GLY A 236 -32.05 38.81 -8.14
CA GLY A 236 -33.18 39.33 -8.92
C GLY A 236 -33.15 38.94 -10.38
N ALA A 237 -33.91 37.91 -10.72
CA ALA A 237 -34.24 37.56 -12.10
C ALA A 237 -35.10 38.66 -12.76
N GLU A 238 -34.94 38.85 -14.07
CA GLU A 238 -35.99 38.78 -15.11
C GLU A 238 -35.29 38.66 -16.51
N PRO A 239 -35.88 37.99 -17.52
CA PRO A 239 -35.20 37.63 -18.78
C PRO A 239 -35.57 38.49 -20.01
N GLU A 240 -34.79 38.30 -21.10
CA GLU A 240 -35.01 38.64 -22.53
C GLU A 240 -34.67 40.07 -23.05
N PRO A 241 -34.43 40.29 -24.37
CA PRO A 241 -33.68 39.50 -25.38
C PRO A 241 -32.76 40.33 -26.33
N MET A 242 -31.87 39.61 -27.03
CA MET A 242 -31.37 39.83 -28.41
C MET A 242 -30.77 41.19 -28.84
N GLY A 243 -29.50 41.18 -29.28
CA GLY A 243 -29.00 42.17 -30.23
C GLY A 243 -27.49 42.20 -30.49
N GLY A 244 -27.04 41.58 -31.59
CA GLY A 244 -25.93 42.09 -32.42
C GLY A 244 -24.48 41.74 -32.04
N SER A 245 -23.85 40.90 -32.85
CA SER A 245 -22.39 40.93 -33.09
C SER A 245 -22.06 42.14 -34.00
N PRO A 246 -20.88 42.79 -33.95
CA PRO A 246 -19.65 42.17 -34.51
C PRO A 246 -18.32 42.53 -33.81
N HIS A 247 -17.38 41.59 -33.91
CA HIS A 247 -15.92 41.74 -34.01
C HIS A 247 -15.21 42.88 -33.24
N ALA A 248 -14.39 42.48 -32.26
CA ALA A 248 -13.04 43.04 -32.10
C ALA A 248 -12.11 41.95 -31.56
N GLU A 249 -11.17 41.55 -32.41
CA GLU A 249 -9.98 40.78 -32.02
C GLU A 249 -9.21 41.57 -30.97
N ARG A 250 -8.97 40.94 -29.82
CA ARG A 250 -7.90 41.34 -28.90
C ARG A 250 -7.20 40.06 -28.46
N ASP A 251 -6.08 39.80 -29.13
CA ASP A 251 -5.00 38.98 -28.61
C ASP A 251 -4.59 39.58 -27.25
N GLY A 252 -4.96 38.88 -26.19
CA GLY A 252 -4.40 39.04 -24.86
C GLY A 252 -4.04 37.64 -24.41
N GLU A 253 -2.74 37.41 -24.25
CA GLU A 253 -2.19 36.23 -23.60
C GLU A 253 -2.95 36.02 -22.27
N GLU A 254 -3.78 34.97 -22.20
CA GLU A 254 -4.34 34.53 -20.93
C GLU A 254 -3.17 33.97 -20.12
N ASP A 255 -2.63 34.82 -19.23
CA ASP A 255 -1.92 34.39 -18.04
C ASP A 255 -2.79 33.33 -17.36
N GLY A 256 -2.46 32.05 -17.60
CA GLY A 256 -3.21 30.92 -17.11
C GLY A 256 -3.35 31.01 -15.59
N ASP A 257 -4.57 31.29 -15.14
CA ASP A 257 -4.90 31.50 -13.74
C ASP A 257 -4.46 30.29 -12.89
N ASP A 258 -3.34 30.49 -12.20
CA ASP A 258 -2.64 29.56 -11.34
C ASP A 258 -3.51 29.08 -10.16
N SER A 259 -4.69 29.70 -9.95
CA SER A 259 -5.67 29.41 -8.91
C SER A 259 -6.58 28.19 -9.20
N SER A 260 -6.68 27.75 -10.45
CA SER A 260 -7.64 26.72 -10.89
C SER A 260 -7.26 25.27 -10.56
N LEU A 261 -6.01 25.02 -10.18
CA LEU A 261 -5.44 23.68 -9.96
C LEU A 261 -5.64 23.15 -8.54
N HIS A 262 -5.88 24.06 -7.59
CA HIS A 262 -6.06 23.79 -6.17
C HIS A 262 -7.48 24.12 -5.68
N ARG A 263 -8.34 24.42 -6.64
CA ARG A 263 -9.78 24.47 -6.53
C ARG A 263 -10.34 23.27 -7.30
N LEU A 264 -11.58 22.90 -7.00
CA LEU A 264 -12.27 21.90 -7.80
C LEU A 264 -12.33 22.39 -9.24
N CYS A 265 -12.03 21.53 -10.21
CA CYS A 265 -12.06 21.89 -11.61
C CYS A 265 -13.43 22.49 -11.96
N PRO A 266 -13.53 23.73 -12.47
CA PRO A 266 -14.80 24.36 -12.78
C PRO A 266 -15.68 23.53 -13.73
N SER A 267 -15.06 22.77 -14.65
CA SER A 267 -15.76 21.90 -15.61
C SER A 267 -16.37 20.64 -15.01
N TYR A 268 -15.92 20.21 -13.81
CA TYR A 268 -16.47 19.06 -13.08
C TYR A 268 -17.27 19.48 -11.83
N ALA A 269 -17.36 20.77 -11.55
CA ALA A 269 -17.92 21.34 -10.32
C ALA A 269 -19.25 22.08 -10.52
N THR A 270 -19.98 21.80 -11.60
CA THR A 270 -21.27 22.45 -11.93
C THR A 270 -22.35 22.28 -10.86
N ASP A 271 -22.28 21.20 -10.07
CA ASP A 271 -23.25 20.88 -9.01
C ASP A 271 -22.69 21.03 -7.58
N ILE A 272 -21.57 21.74 -7.41
CA ILE A 272 -20.92 21.91 -6.11
C ILE A 272 -21.24 23.30 -5.54
N ASN A 273 -21.92 23.35 -4.39
CA ASN A 273 -22.36 24.59 -3.70
C ASN A 273 -21.24 25.62 -3.38
N SER A 274 -19.96 25.30 -3.56
CA SER A 274 -18.84 26.20 -3.23
C SER A 274 -17.59 25.90 -4.07
N PRO A 275 -17.57 26.28 -5.36
CA PRO A 275 -16.48 25.95 -6.30
C PRO A 275 -15.14 26.63 -5.97
N LEU A 276 -15.16 27.72 -5.18
CA LEU A 276 -13.97 28.45 -4.70
C LEU A 276 -13.36 27.88 -3.42
N ARG A 277 -13.86 26.74 -2.92
CA ARG A 277 -13.47 26.18 -1.61
C ARG A 277 -12.12 25.47 -1.68
N HIS A 278 -11.23 25.85 -0.76
CA HIS A 278 -9.90 25.24 -0.58
C HIS A 278 -9.96 23.72 -0.45
N VAL A 279 -9.05 23.01 -1.12
CA VAL A 279 -8.88 21.55 -0.97
C VAL A 279 -8.37 21.24 0.44
N ARG A 280 -9.27 20.79 1.30
CA ARG A 280 -8.98 20.40 2.70
C ARG A 280 -8.42 19.00 2.84
N THR A 281 -8.66 18.13 1.86
CA THR A 281 -8.32 16.70 1.91
C THR A 281 -7.79 16.28 0.55
N ARG A 282 -6.67 15.56 0.54
CA ARG A 282 -6.12 14.88 -0.63
C ARG A 282 -6.03 13.40 -0.33
N ILE A 283 -6.46 12.57 -1.27
CA ILE A 283 -6.45 11.11 -1.14
C ILE A 283 -5.59 10.56 -2.27
N TYR A 284 -4.57 9.80 -1.91
CA TYR A 284 -3.67 9.14 -2.86
C TYR A 284 -3.96 7.65 -2.82
N PHE A 285 -4.36 7.09 -3.97
CA PHE A 285 -4.47 5.65 -4.15
C PHE A 285 -3.15 5.13 -4.70
N THR A 286 -2.61 4.10 -4.08
CA THR A 286 -1.29 3.57 -4.42
C THR A 286 -1.21 2.07 -4.11
N SER A 287 -0.11 1.43 -4.48
CA SER A 287 0.13 0.00 -4.27
C SER A 287 0.68 -0.28 -2.86
N GLU A 288 0.60 -1.54 -2.45
CA GLU A 288 1.22 -2.05 -1.22
C GLU A 288 2.73 -1.73 -1.17
N SER A 289 3.43 -1.87 -2.30
CA SER A 289 4.86 -1.56 -2.41
C SER A 289 5.20 -0.11 -2.06
N HIS A 290 4.34 0.85 -2.41
CA HIS A 290 4.49 2.24 -2.00
C HIS A 290 4.25 2.42 -0.49
N MET A 291 3.34 1.66 0.11
CA MET A 291 3.06 1.71 1.54
C MET A 291 4.22 1.17 2.38
N HIS A 292 4.80 0.02 1.97
CA HIS A 292 6.02 -0.50 2.59
C HIS A 292 7.20 0.47 2.46
N ALA A 293 7.37 1.05 1.27
CA ALA A 293 8.40 2.05 1.03
C ALA A 293 8.21 3.30 1.90
N LEU A 294 6.99 3.85 1.97
CA LEU A 294 6.69 4.99 2.84
C LEU A 294 6.96 4.66 4.31
N MET A 295 6.52 3.49 4.79
CA MET A 295 6.78 3.04 6.16
C MET A 295 8.28 3.00 6.46
N ASN A 296 9.09 2.40 5.58
CA ASN A 296 10.53 2.32 5.76
C ASN A 296 11.21 3.70 5.73
N ILE A 297 10.79 4.61 4.85
CA ILE A 297 11.32 5.99 4.83
C ILE A 297 11.00 6.67 6.17
N VAL A 298 9.74 6.65 6.62
CA VAL A 298 9.36 7.33 7.87
C VAL A 298 10.08 6.72 9.09
N ARG A 299 10.32 5.41 9.10
CA ARG A 299 11.10 4.72 10.15
C ARG A 299 12.58 5.11 10.15
N TYR A 300 13.22 5.11 8.99
CA TYR A 300 14.68 5.10 8.89
C TYR A 300 15.29 6.40 8.34
N ALA A 301 14.49 7.39 7.93
CA ALA A 301 14.98 8.67 7.43
C ALA A 301 15.96 9.37 8.37
N HIS A 302 15.81 9.18 9.69
CA HIS A 302 16.73 9.74 10.69
C HIS A 302 18.16 9.19 10.61
N LEU A 303 18.39 8.07 9.91
CA LEU A 303 19.70 7.47 9.72
C LEU A 303 20.53 8.17 8.64
N GLY A 304 19.90 8.95 7.76
CA GLY A 304 20.64 9.72 6.76
C GLY A 304 21.07 11.10 7.27
N THR A 305 21.63 11.86 6.34
CA THR A 305 22.12 13.22 6.57
C THR A 305 21.29 14.23 5.80
N GLY A 306 20.99 15.36 6.43
CA GLY A 306 20.31 16.49 5.78
C GLY A 306 21.19 17.12 4.70
N SER A 307 20.61 18.08 3.96
CA SER A 307 21.27 18.73 2.81
C SER A 307 22.59 19.43 3.16
N ASN A 308 22.78 19.81 4.43
CA ASN A 308 23.99 20.48 4.93
C ASN A 308 24.91 19.53 5.73
N GLY A 309 24.69 18.21 5.66
CA GLY A 309 25.43 17.22 6.45
C GLY A 309 24.99 17.13 7.92
N GLU A 310 23.88 17.76 8.30
CA GLU A 310 23.32 17.69 9.65
C GLU A 310 22.67 16.33 9.92
N ALA A 311 22.76 15.89 11.18
CA ALA A 311 22.08 14.67 11.64
C ALA A 311 20.56 14.89 11.66
N LEU A 312 19.81 13.96 11.08
CA LEU A 312 18.35 14.03 11.03
C LEU A 312 17.73 13.46 12.31
N SER A 313 16.56 13.97 12.68
CA SER A 313 15.79 13.48 13.82
C SER A 313 14.59 12.65 13.38
N SER A 314 14.27 11.61 14.16
CA SER A 314 13.07 10.79 13.91
C SER A 314 11.81 11.64 14.04
N VAL A 315 10.87 11.44 13.10
CA VAL A 315 9.51 12.02 13.15
C VAL A 315 8.54 11.15 13.95
N LEU A 316 9.03 10.04 14.48
CA LEU A 316 8.25 9.04 15.20
C LEU A 316 8.68 8.95 16.66
N SER A 317 7.75 8.57 17.53
CA SER A 317 8.06 8.23 18.93
C SER A 317 8.62 6.82 19.07
N SER A 318 9.14 6.48 20.25
CA SER A 318 9.55 5.11 20.57
C SER A 318 8.42 4.10 20.38
N GLU A 319 7.20 4.45 20.83
CA GLU A 319 6.00 3.61 20.65
C GLU A 319 5.60 3.52 19.17
N GLY A 320 5.71 4.62 18.43
CA GLY A 320 5.51 4.61 16.98
C GLY A 320 6.48 3.65 16.27
N GLN A 321 7.72 3.60 16.74
CA GLN A 321 8.76 2.71 16.20
C GLN A 321 8.40 1.25 16.44
N GLU A 322 7.94 0.93 17.64
CA GLU A 322 7.48 -0.41 18.00
C GLU A 322 6.22 -0.83 17.22
N VAL A 323 5.26 0.09 17.03
CA VAL A 323 4.07 -0.16 16.21
C VAL A 323 4.47 -0.54 14.79
N LEU A 324 5.35 0.24 14.15
CA LEU A 324 5.77 -0.05 12.78
C LEU A 324 6.73 -1.25 12.70
N ALA A 325 7.51 -1.53 13.74
CA ALA A 325 8.38 -2.70 13.80
C ALA A 325 7.62 -4.02 13.98
N SER A 326 6.50 -3.98 14.72
CA SER A 326 5.62 -5.13 14.94
C SER A 326 4.59 -5.32 13.82
N THR A 327 4.41 -4.34 12.94
CA THR A 327 3.55 -4.47 11.75
C THR A 327 4.26 -5.30 10.68
N ARG A 328 3.85 -6.57 10.55
CA ARG A 328 4.43 -7.51 9.57
C ARG A 328 3.70 -7.57 8.24
N GLU A 329 2.46 -7.11 8.22
CA GLU A 329 1.55 -7.22 7.09
C GLU A 329 0.86 -5.88 6.84
N LEU A 330 0.76 -5.51 5.56
CA LEU A 330 -0.03 -4.39 5.07
C LEU A 330 -1.14 -4.94 4.21
N ASP A 331 -2.37 -4.85 4.68
CA ASP A 331 -3.52 -5.46 4.00
C ASP A 331 -4.37 -4.39 3.28
N TYR A 332 -5.44 -4.82 2.62
CA TYR A 332 -6.45 -3.94 2.04
C TYR A 332 -6.84 -2.83 3.01
N MET A 333 -7.00 -1.62 2.46
CA MET A 333 -7.28 -0.40 3.24
C MET A 333 -6.17 -0.01 4.22
N THR A 334 -4.93 -0.51 4.08
CA THR A 334 -3.76 0.12 4.71
C THR A 334 -3.73 1.60 4.36
N HIS A 335 -3.49 2.46 5.34
CA HIS A 335 -3.46 3.89 5.09
C HIS A 335 -2.60 4.67 6.08
N TRP A 336 -1.98 5.72 5.54
CA TRP A 336 -1.30 6.77 6.29
C TRP A 336 -2.14 8.04 6.25
N VAL A 337 -2.19 8.75 7.37
CA VAL A 337 -2.90 10.02 7.48
C VAL A 337 -1.94 11.07 8.03
N PHE A 338 -1.67 12.09 7.21
CA PHE A 338 -0.92 13.27 7.60
C PHE A 338 -1.93 14.42 7.80
N ARG A 339 -2.14 14.85 9.05
CA ARG A 339 -3.04 15.96 9.38
C ARG A 339 -2.23 17.17 9.80
N MET A 340 -2.25 18.21 8.99
CA MET A 340 -1.60 19.47 9.31
C MET A 340 -2.53 20.37 10.13
N PHE A 341 -2.01 20.90 11.23
CA PHE A 341 -2.68 21.85 12.12
C PHE A 341 -1.88 23.15 12.15
N GLU A 342 -2.60 24.26 12.30
CA GLU A 342 -2.03 25.59 12.44
C GLU A 342 -2.46 26.21 13.78
N ASN A 343 -1.49 26.71 14.55
CA ASN A 343 -1.73 27.52 15.74
C ASN A 343 -1.69 29.01 15.40
N LYS A 344 -2.88 29.60 15.21
CA LYS A 344 -3.03 31.01 14.81
C LYS A 344 -2.62 32.01 15.89
N SER A 345 -2.40 31.57 17.13
CA SER A 345 -1.92 32.44 18.22
C SER A 345 -0.43 32.77 18.08
N LEU A 346 0.32 31.95 17.33
CA LEU A 346 1.75 32.13 17.12
C LEU A 346 2.03 33.05 15.93
N PRO A 347 3.14 33.82 15.95
CA PRO A 347 3.58 34.62 14.81
C PRO A 347 3.68 33.81 13.50
N LEU A 348 3.50 34.48 12.35
CA LEU A 348 3.54 33.84 11.01
C LEU A 348 4.85 33.10 10.73
N ASN A 349 5.95 33.56 11.32
CA ASN A 349 7.29 33.00 11.19
C ASN A 349 7.68 32.01 12.31
N ASP A 350 6.78 31.72 13.26
CA ASP A 350 7.09 30.81 14.36
C ASP A 350 7.12 29.35 13.84
N PRO A 351 8.24 28.61 14.00
CA PRO A 351 8.35 27.24 13.49
C PRO A 351 7.39 26.26 14.18
N ARG A 352 6.79 26.63 15.32
CA ARG A 352 5.78 25.84 16.04
C ARG A 352 4.36 26.10 15.54
N ARG A 353 4.17 27.08 14.64
CA ARG A 353 2.86 27.44 14.09
C ARG A 353 2.21 26.27 13.35
N PHE A 354 2.98 25.47 12.62
CA PHE A 354 2.47 24.33 11.87
C PHE A 354 2.97 23.01 12.43
N ARG A 355 2.05 22.09 12.72
CA ARG A 355 2.34 20.74 13.20
C ARG A 355 1.61 19.70 12.37
N VAL A 356 2.21 18.53 12.21
CA VAL A 356 1.64 17.42 11.46
C VAL A 356 1.43 16.22 12.38
N GLN A 357 0.19 15.74 12.44
CA GLN A 357 -0.11 14.45 13.03
C GLN A 357 0.07 13.34 12.00
N ILE A 358 0.78 12.28 12.38
CA ILE A 358 1.06 11.12 11.53
C ILE A 358 0.35 9.93 12.15
N LEU A 359 -0.66 9.42 11.45
CA LEU A 359 -1.42 8.25 11.87
C LEU A 359 -1.25 7.12 10.86
N PHE A 360 -1.20 5.90 11.36
CA PHE A 360 -1.01 4.71 10.55
C PHE A 360 -2.04 3.64 10.91
N SER A 361 -2.54 2.94 9.89
CA SER A 361 -3.31 1.70 10.03
C SER A 361 -2.79 0.66 9.03
N PRO A 362 -2.56 -0.60 9.45
CA PRO A 362 -2.18 -1.70 8.57
C PRO A 362 -3.38 -2.27 7.78
N GLY A 363 -4.52 -1.60 7.80
CA GLY A 363 -5.70 -2.02 7.04
C GLY A 363 -6.46 -3.17 7.72
N ALA A 364 -7.00 -4.06 6.90
CA ALA A 364 -7.78 -5.23 7.30
C ALA A 364 -6.91 -6.40 7.82
N ALA A 365 -5.71 -6.12 8.33
CA ALA A 365 -4.70 -7.07 8.78
C ALA A 365 -5.06 -7.83 10.09
N HIS A 366 -6.15 -8.59 10.03
CA HIS A 366 -6.58 -9.54 11.05
C HIS A 366 -6.35 -10.97 10.57
N ASN A 367 -6.18 -11.89 11.52
CA ASN A 367 -6.18 -13.32 11.23
C ASN A 367 -7.62 -13.74 10.85
N PRO A 368 -7.87 -14.20 9.61
CA PRO A 368 -9.20 -14.61 9.17
C PRO A 368 -9.73 -15.84 9.92
N LEU A 369 -8.86 -16.60 10.60
CA LEU A 369 -9.24 -17.77 11.38
C LEU A 369 -9.66 -17.44 12.81
N GLU A 370 -9.34 -16.23 13.30
CA GLU A 370 -9.68 -15.76 14.65
C GLU A 370 -10.84 -14.76 14.62
N VAL A 371 -10.87 -13.92 13.59
CA VAL A 371 -11.91 -12.90 13.45
C VAL A 371 -13.03 -13.45 12.60
N VAL A 372 -14.13 -13.82 13.27
CA VAL A 372 -15.39 -14.13 12.60
C VAL A 372 -16.05 -12.79 12.18
N PRO A 373 -16.32 -12.56 10.89
CA PRO A 373 -17.05 -11.36 10.48
C PRO A 373 -18.39 -11.32 11.20
N ILE A 374 -18.76 -10.18 11.80
CA ILE A 374 -20.01 -10.02 12.57
C ILE A 374 -21.24 -10.48 11.79
N GLN A 375 -21.18 -10.36 10.46
CA GLN A 375 -22.25 -10.68 9.52
C GLN A 375 -22.00 -11.95 8.70
N MET A 376 -20.88 -12.66 8.93
CA MET A 376 -20.38 -13.72 8.04
C MET A 376 -20.36 -13.31 6.55
N ASN A 377 -20.12 -12.02 6.30
CA ASN A 377 -20.19 -11.39 4.98
C ASN A 377 -18.85 -11.42 4.24
N HIS A 378 -17.95 -12.33 4.60
CA HIS A 378 -16.61 -12.45 4.02
C HIS A 378 -15.77 -11.16 4.05
N THR A 379 -15.90 -10.35 5.11
CA THR A 379 -15.09 -9.14 5.29
C THR A 379 -14.26 -9.19 6.56
N LEU A 380 -13.06 -8.61 6.51
CA LEU A 380 -12.27 -8.33 7.69
C LEU A 380 -12.41 -6.86 8.10
N PRO A 381 -12.55 -6.56 9.40
CA PRO A 381 -12.65 -5.18 9.86
C PRO A 381 -11.32 -4.46 9.65
N VAL A 382 -11.37 -3.14 9.38
CA VAL A 382 -10.16 -2.31 9.26
C VAL A 382 -9.66 -1.94 10.65
N ARG A 383 -8.38 -2.18 10.93
CA ARG A 383 -7.75 -1.80 12.19
C ARG A 383 -7.77 -0.28 12.37
N ALA A 384 -8.05 0.16 13.60
CA ALA A 384 -8.06 1.58 13.92
C ALA A 384 -6.68 2.21 13.69
N ARG A 385 -6.68 3.42 13.15
CA ARG A 385 -5.45 4.22 12.99
C ARG A 385 -4.87 4.60 14.35
N VAL A 386 -3.57 4.52 14.49
CA VAL A 386 -2.83 4.91 15.68
C VAL A 386 -1.85 6.05 15.37
N PRO A 387 -1.67 7.03 16.26
CA PRO A 387 -0.63 8.04 16.11
C PRO A 387 0.74 7.40 16.29
N VAL A 388 1.69 7.70 15.40
CA VAL A 388 3.06 7.16 15.43
C VAL A 388 4.13 8.21 15.78
N HIS A 389 3.73 9.46 15.95
CA HIS A 389 4.60 10.54 16.45
C HIS A 389 4.57 10.66 17.98
N SER A 390 5.45 11.49 18.54
CA SER A 390 5.40 11.83 19.98
C SER A 390 4.07 12.49 20.37
N LYS A 391 3.56 12.06 21.54
CA LYS A 391 2.39 12.67 22.20
C LYS A 391 2.77 13.93 22.98
N GLU A 392 4.06 14.14 23.24
CA GLU A 392 4.57 15.22 24.08
C GLU A 392 4.73 16.51 23.25
N ASP A 393 3.77 17.41 23.40
CA ASP A 393 4.02 18.85 23.31
C ASP A 393 3.84 19.42 24.72
N PRO A 394 4.89 19.99 25.35
CA PRO A 394 4.82 20.55 26.69
C PRO A 394 3.80 21.70 26.85
N THR A 395 3.25 22.24 25.76
CA THR A 395 2.49 23.49 25.82
C THR A 395 0.98 23.37 25.60
N GLU A 396 0.45 22.43 24.80
CA GLU A 396 -0.98 22.50 24.42
C GLU A 396 -1.71 21.17 24.13
N GLY A 397 -1.26 20.01 24.65
CA GLY A 397 -2.08 18.79 24.67
C GLY A 397 -2.54 18.25 23.30
N LYS A 398 -1.95 18.71 22.19
CA LYS A 398 -2.18 18.25 20.83
C LYS A 398 -0.85 17.79 20.25
N GLY A 399 -0.54 16.49 20.41
CA GLY A 399 0.67 15.87 19.86
C GLY A 399 0.82 16.07 18.35
N GLY A 400 2.00 15.80 17.81
CA GLY A 400 2.35 16.10 16.41
C GLY A 400 3.84 16.35 16.25
N VAL A 401 4.33 16.39 15.01
CA VAL A 401 5.71 16.79 14.68
C VAL A 401 5.68 18.20 14.09
N PRO A 402 6.59 19.13 14.45
CA PRO A 402 6.73 20.39 13.74
C PRO A 402 6.87 20.17 12.23
N LEU A 403 6.14 20.94 11.41
CA LEU A 403 6.18 20.78 9.95
C LEU A 403 7.61 20.91 9.41
N ALA A 404 8.39 21.86 9.94
CA ALA A 404 9.79 22.06 9.55
C ALA A 404 10.66 20.81 9.80
N GLN A 405 10.43 20.11 10.92
CA GLN A 405 11.14 18.86 11.23
C GLN A 405 10.73 17.73 10.27
N LEU A 406 9.44 17.61 9.98
CA LEU A 406 8.95 16.64 9.00
C LEU A 406 9.58 16.88 7.61
N GLU A 407 9.60 18.13 7.16
CA GLU A 407 10.21 18.54 5.90
C GLU A 407 11.72 18.26 5.90
N SER A 408 12.46 18.67 6.94
CA SER A 408 13.91 18.43 6.99
C SER A 408 14.27 16.94 6.98
N THR A 409 13.49 16.11 7.67
CA THR A 409 13.76 14.67 7.76
C THR A 409 13.37 13.92 6.48
N LEU A 410 12.27 14.28 5.82
CA LEU A 410 11.75 13.51 4.68
C LEU A 410 12.20 14.03 3.31
N LYS A 411 12.49 15.34 3.18
CA LYS A 411 12.88 15.97 1.91
C LYS A 411 14.10 15.35 1.23
N PRO A 412 15.14 14.85 1.93
CA PRO A 412 16.29 14.18 1.29
C PRO A 412 15.89 12.94 0.46
N TYR A 413 14.76 12.32 0.76
CA TYR A 413 14.26 11.10 0.10
C TYR A 413 13.16 11.38 -0.91
N ALA A 414 12.83 12.66 -1.13
CA ALA A 414 11.76 13.09 -2.02
C ALA A 414 12.34 13.61 -3.34
N LYS A 415 11.71 13.24 -4.47
CA LYS A 415 11.99 13.91 -5.74
C LYS A 415 11.29 15.27 -5.74
N PRO A 416 11.94 16.35 -6.20
CA PRO A 416 11.28 17.63 -6.38
C PRO A 416 10.04 17.45 -7.27
N PHE A 417 8.88 17.78 -6.74
CA PHE A 417 7.65 17.76 -7.51
C PHE A 417 7.62 19.01 -8.40
N LYS A 418 7.86 18.84 -9.70
CA LYS A 418 7.67 19.91 -10.69
C LYS A 418 6.22 19.92 -11.12
N ARG A 419 5.57 21.07 -10.99
CA ARG A 419 4.21 21.32 -11.48
C ARG A 419 4.19 21.14 -13.00
N GLN A 420 3.42 20.18 -13.51
CA GLN A 420 3.08 20.19 -14.93
C GLN A 420 2.16 21.38 -15.18
N SER A 421 2.43 22.15 -16.23
CA SER A 421 1.65 23.34 -16.62
C SER A 421 0.19 23.04 -16.92
N GLU A 422 -0.15 21.76 -17.12
CA GLU A 422 -1.52 21.30 -17.34
C GLU A 422 -1.90 20.18 -16.34
N PRO A 423 -2.70 20.46 -15.31
CA PRO A 423 -3.11 19.45 -14.32
C PRO A 423 -3.97 18.32 -14.88
N TYR A 424 -4.61 18.53 -16.04
CA TYR A 424 -5.59 17.62 -16.63
C TYR A 424 -5.07 16.90 -17.89
N SER A 425 -3.82 17.11 -18.29
CA SER A 425 -3.20 16.46 -19.46
C SER A 425 -2.77 15.00 -19.19
N MET A 426 -2.70 14.60 -17.92
CA MET A 426 -2.39 13.22 -17.51
C MET A 426 -3.60 12.28 -17.57
N ARG A 427 -4.36 12.31 -18.67
CA ARG A 427 -5.36 11.29 -19.00
C ARG A 427 -5.42 11.08 -20.51
N ALA A 428 -4.46 10.33 -21.04
CA ALA A 428 -4.71 9.35 -22.11
C ALA A 428 -3.43 8.66 -22.61
N THR A 429 -2.26 9.32 -22.58
CA THR A 429 -1.19 8.93 -23.51
C THR A 429 0.04 8.26 -22.87
N GLU A 430 0.25 8.36 -21.56
CA GLU A 430 1.46 7.78 -20.91
C GLU A 430 1.17 6.63 -19.93
N LEU A 431 -0.09 6.29 -19.70
CA LEU A 431 -0.50 5.03 -19.06
C LEU A 431 -0.79 3.91 -20.07
N ASN A 432 -0.69 4.21 -21.37
CA ASN A 432 -0.92 3.27 -22.48
C ASN A 432 0.36 2.86 -23.21
N SER A 433 1.55 3.22 -22.70
CA SER A 433 2.85 2.84 -23.28
C SER A 433 3.62 1.80 -22.44
N GLN A 434 2.98 1.18 -21.44
CA GLN A 434 3.48 -0.04 -20.78
C GLN A 434 2.51 -1.23 -20.94
N THR A 435 1.73 -1.24 -22.02
CA THR A 435 0.84 -2.34 -22.41
C THR A 435 1.20 -2.95 -23.77
N SER A 436 2.48 -2.96 -24.18
CA SER A 436 2.91 -3.67 -25.40
C SER A 436 4.19 -4.51 -25.26
N GLU A 437 4.35 -5.25 -24.17
CA GLU A 437 5.28 -6.40 -24.13
C GLU A 437 4.60 -7.71 -23.69
N LEU A 438 3.28 -7.82 -23.88
CA LEU A 438 2.51 -9.06 -23.71
C LEU A 438 2.05 -9.70 -25.03
N ASP A 439 2.38 -9.09 -26.18
CA ASP A 439 2.06 -9.62 -27.52
C ASP A 439 3.23 -10.35 -28.23
N TYR A 440 4.30 -10.70 -27.51
CA TYR A 440 5.41 -11.49 -28.07
C TYR A 440 5.42 -12.97 -27.68
N TRP A 441 4.35 -13.46 -27.02
CA TRP A 441 4.20 -14.89 -26.69
C TRP A 441 2.74 -15.38 -26.85
N MET A 442 2.18 -15.20 -28.06
CA MET A 442 1.22 -16.16 -28.63
C MET A 442 1.97 -17.27 -29.35
#